data_AF-A0A9N8E1W7-F1
#
_entry.id   AF-A0A9N8E1W7-F1
#
_cell.length_a   1.000
_cell.length_b   1.000
_cell.length_c   1.000
_cell.angle_alpha   90.00
_cell.angle_beta   90.00
_cell.angle_gamma   90.00
#
_symmetry.space_group_name_H-M   'P 1'
#
loop_
_entity.id
_entity.type
_entity.pdbx_description
1 polymer ?
#
loop_
_entity_poly.entity_id
_entity_poly.type
_entity_poly.pdbx_seq_one_letter_code
_entity_poly.pdbx_strand_id
1 'polypeptide(L)'
;MAIDWAPIIYYGLLPLMVVISSLADGWWFLFRGRGKVKITAESAFINLFQEGISTKPLSSSSLLRMATYKLDNHKFITIAVGDTANFKDPFGAIVNACNEGGDCAGGMDSSISDHGSDILEEARRALPPVSHKQGLGSTVKCRTGHAKLLGPNKFGTLSTDYVIIAVGPDYTDVTKQNESKQAEYDRKLRHVYTKSCILAAEAGATKIVFPQISGGLYRGNQKDKHLARQAILGIGAWAGKKEAVSAVLEDIIFCVNSKATAKKIIAVADEEFETKLKSSVAGN
;
A
#
# COMPACT_ATOMS: atom_id res chain seq x y z
N MET A 1 24.61 5.02 56.76
CA MET A 1 24.37 4.92 55.31
C MET A 1 22.99 4.30 55.15
N ALA A 2 21.96 5.14 55.04
CA ALA A 2 20.56 4.71 55.06
C ALA A 2 20.14 4.35 53.63
N ILE A 3 19.57 3.15 53.45
CA ILE A 3 18.96 2.71 52.21
C ILE A 3 17.48 3.07 52.31
N ASP A 4 17.08 4.03 51.50
CA ASP A 4 15.71 4.54 51.41
C ASP A 4 14.86 3.57 50.57
N TRP A 5 13.77 3.06 51.15
CA TRP A 5 12.83 2.17 50.47
C TRP A 5 11.62 3.00 50.01
N ALA A 6 11.51 3.25 48.71
CA ALA A 6 10.29 3.80 48.12
C ALA A 6 9.23 2.69 47.92
N PRO A 7 7.93 2.97 48.14
CA PRO A 7 6.89 1.95 48.12
C PRO A 7 6.50 1.55 46.69
N ILE A 8 6.38 0.25 46.45
CA ILE A 8 5.79 -0.31 45.22
C ILE A 8 4.26 -0.28 45.38
N ILE A 9 3.60 0.62 44.65
CA ILE A 9 2.14 0.63 44.52
C ILE A 9 1.77 -0.24 43.31
N TYR A 10 1.05 -1.34 43.57
CA TYR A 10 0.50 -2.21 42.54
C TYR A 10 -0.83 -1.64 42.01
N TYR A 11 -0.86 -1.21 40.75
CA TYR A 11 -2.11 -1.07 39.99
C TYR A 11 -2.22 -2.20 38.98
N GLY A 12 -3.31 -2.97 39.09
CA GLY A 12 -3.63 -4.08 38.20
C GLY A 12 -3.98 -3.62 36.78
N LEU A 13 -3.61 -4.47 35.82
CA LEU A 13 -3.93 -4.48 34.38
C LEU A 13 -3.39 -3.31 33.54
N LEU A 14 -2.21 -3.52 32.92
CA LEU A 14 -1.65 -2.68 31.86
C LEU A 14 -0.87 -3.54 30.83
N PRO A 15 -1.00 -3.30 29.51
CA PRO A 15 -0.02 -3.71 28.52
C PRO A 15 1.16 -2.71 28.51
N LEU A 16 2.37 -3.23 28.33
CA LEU A 16 3.64 -2.50 28.21
C LEU A 16 4.07 -1.68 29.46
N MET A 17 4.81 -2.34 30.37
CA MET A 17 5.64 -1.61 31.34
C MET A 17 6.85 -1.00 30.62
N VAL A 18 6.89 0.32 30.54
CA VAL A 18 8.13 1.08 30.39
C VAL A 18 8.68 1.26 31.81
N VAL A 19 9.77 0.56 32.15
CA VAL A 19 10.47 0.80 33.42
C VAL A 19 11.40 1.99 33.20
N ILE A 20 11.06 3.12 33.81
CA ILE A 20 11.88 4.33 33.84
C ILE A 20 12.60 4.35 35.19
N SER A 21 13.90 4.06 35.21
CA SER A 21 14.74 4.32 36.37
C SER A 21 15.61 5.53 36.07
N SER A 22 15.42 6.63 36.80
CA SER A 22 16.35 7.77 36.72
C SER A 22 17.63 7.40 37.43
N LEU A 23 18.73 7.28 36.69
CA LEU A 23 20.07 7.46 37.24
C LEU A 23 20.72 8.55 36.40
N ALA A 24 21.39 9.47 37.09
CA ALA A 24 22.06 10.62 36.49
C ALA A 24 22.88 10.20 35.26
N ASP A 25 22.78 11.01 34.20
CA ASP A 25 23.47 10.93 32.92
C ASP A 25 23.17 9.71 32.02
N GLY A 26 21.97 9.72 31.45
CA GLY A 26 21.65 9.02 30.21
C GLY A 26 20.41 8.14 30.27
N TRP A 27 19.56 8.25 29.25
CA TRP A 27 18.33 7.47 29.15
C TRP A 27 18.62 6.16 28.42
N TRP A 28 18.25 5.04 29.04
CA TRP A 28 18.34 3.72 28.44
C TRP A 28 16.93 3.18 28.22
N PHE A 29 16.58 2.94 26.96
CA PHE A 29 15.32 2.30 26.60
C PHE A 29 15.61 0.84 26.25
N LEU A 30 14.86 -0.09 26.87
CA LEU A 30 14.93 -1.51 26.57
C LEU A 30 13.76 -1.89 25.67
N PHE A 31 14.03 -2.11 24.39
CA PHE A 31 13.03 -2.61 23.44
C PHE A 31 13.12 -4.14 23.34
N ARG A 32 11.98 -4.81 23.39
CA ARG A 32 11.95 -6.28 23.25
C ARG A 32 12.40 -6.65 21.82
N GLY A 33 13.57 -7.26 21.68
CA GLY A 33 14.10 -7.79 20.41
C GLY A 33 15.20 -6.96 19.72
N ARG A 34 15.58 -5.79 20.24
CA ARG A 34 16.75 -5.03 19.77
C ARG A 34 17.48 -4.50 21.01
N GLY A 35 18.77 -4.82 21.16
CA GLY A 35 19.57 -4.55 22.36
C GLY A 35 19.58 -3.07 22.80
N LYS A 36 20.27 -2.79 23.92
CA LYS A 36 20.31 -1.48 24.57
C LYS A 36 20.74 -0.36 23.59
N VAL A 37 19.91 0.67 23.44
CA VAL A 37 20.24 1.89 22.70
C VAL A 37 20.42 3.04 23.70
N LYS A 38 21.54 3.75 23.61
CA LYS A 38 21.83 4.96 24.40
C LYS A 38 21.38 6.17 23.60
N ILE A 39 20.51 7.00 24.17
CA ILE A 39 20.03 8.23 23.50
C ILE A 39 20.26 9.42 24.45
N THR A 40 20.82 10.51 23.92
CA THR A 40 21.02 11.79 24.64
C THR A 40 19.78 12.69 24.48
N ALA A 41 19.47 13.45 25.54
CA ALA A 41 18.16 14.06 25.78
C ALA A 41 17.72 15.10 24.73
N GLU A 42 18.64 15.77 24.03
CA GLU A 42 18.29 16.84 23.09
C GLU A 42 17.76 16.35 21.74
N SER A 43 18.06 15.11 21.36
CA SER A 43 17.65 14.56 20.04
C SER A 43 16.33 13.78 20.10
N ALA A 44 15.84 13.46 21.31
CA ALA A 44 14.73 12.52 21.50
C ALA A 44 13.34 13.16 21.44
N PHE A 45 13.20 14.43 21.81
CA PHE A 45 11.88 15.05 21.92
C PHE A 45 11.28 15.46 20.57
N ILE A 46 12.12 15.77 19.58
CA ILE A 46 11.67 16.21 18.25
C ILE A 46 11.42 15.01 17.32
N ASN A 47 12.22 13.96 17.39
CA ASN A 47 12.08 12.82 16.47
C ASN A 47 10.97 11.84 16.86
N LEU A 48 10.64 11.65 18.15
CA LEU A 48 9.61 10.69 18.55
C LEU A 48 8.18 11.11 18.21
N PHE A 49 7.94 12.41 18.01
CA PHE A 49 6.61 12.96 17.67
C PHE A 49 6.47 13.35 16.19
N GLN A 50 7.59 13.57 15.48
CA GLN A 50 7.57 13.85 14.03
C GLN A 50 7.59 12.56 13.19
N GLU A 51 8.19 11.48 13.69
CA GLU A 51 8.03 10.16 13.09
C GLU A 51 6.71 9.55 13.58
N GLY A 52 5.64 9.74 12.81
CA GLY A 52 4.31 9.17 13.06
C GLY A 52 4.28 7.64 13.04
N ILE A 53 4.90 7.00 14.03
CA ILE A 53 4.79 5.57 14.29
C ILE A 53 3.43 5.35 14.96
N SER A 54 2.43 5.09 14.13
CA SER A 54 1.13 4.62 14.58
C SER A 54 1.29 3.31 15.36
N THR A 55 0.90 3.33 16.63
CA THR A 55 0.92 2.19 17.56
C THR A 55 -0.34 1.33 17.47
N LYS A 56 -1.15 1.44 16.40
CA LYS A 56 -2.29 0.53 16.19
C LYS A 56 -1.78 -0.93 16.24
N PRO A 57 -2.33 -1.78 17.14
CA PRO A 57 -1.87 -3.15 17.32
C PRO A 57 -1.99 -3.95 16.01
N LEU A 58 -1.05 -4.88 15.79
CA LEU A 58 -1.02 -5.79 14.64
C LEU A 58 -2.33 -6.59 14.58
N SER A 59 -3.25 -6.15 13.72
CA SER A 59 -4.19 -7.07 13.08
C SER A 59 -3.36 -8.06 12.26
N SER A 60 -3.67 -9.36 12.38
CA SER A 60 -2.97 -10.51 11.83
C SER A 60 -2.98 -10.56 10.28
N SER A 61 -2.47 -9.52 9.62
CA SER A 61 -2.19 -9.59 8.20
C SER A 61 -0.99 -10.54 8.01
N SER A 62 -1.20 -11.61 7.26
CA SER A 62 -0.17 -12.47 6.66
C SER A 62 0.95 -11.71 5.93
N LEU A 63 0.70 -10.44 5.57
CA LEU A 63 1.65 -9.56 4.93
C LEU A 63 2.67 -9.02 5.92
N LEU A 64 3.95 -9.24 5.62
CA LEU A 64 5.06 -8.70 6.40
C LEU A 64 5.23 -7.21 6.10
N ARG A 65 4.78 -6.36 7.01
CA ARG A 65 5.05 -4.91 6.96
C ARG A 65 6.57 -4.65 6.99
N MET A 66 7.04 -3.85 6.03
CA MET A 66 8.45 -3.46 5.91
C MET A 66 8.68 -1.99 6.26
N ALA A 67 7.80 -1.09 5.82
CA ALA A 67 7.87 0.34 6.09
C ALA A 67 6.47 0.98 6.02
N THR A 68 6.29 2.16 6.60
CA THR A 68 5.03 2.91 6.53
C THR A 68 5.32 4.41 6.49
N TYR A 69 4.61 5.12 5.61
CA TYR A 69 4.77 6.55 5.36
C TYR A 69 3.42 7.25 5.50
N LYS A 70 3.42 8.43 6.10
CA LYS A 70 2.23 9.29 6.18
C LYS A 70 2.04 10.00 4.84
N LEU A 71 0.84 9.89 4.26
CA LEU A 71 0.45 10.58 3.02
C LEU A 71 -0.22 11.92 3.30
N ASP A 72 -1.13 11.93 4.29
CA ASP A 72 -1.94 13.09 4.71
C ASP A 72 -2.43 12.85 6.16
N ASN A 73 -3.23 13.76 6.72
CA ASN A 73 -3.90 13.56 8.00
C ASN A 73 -4.79 12.32 7.95
N HIS A 74 -4.35 11.25 8.63
CA HIS A 74 -4.98 9.93 8.75
C HIS A 74 -4.81 8.96 7.57
N LYS A 75 -4.03 9.32 6.54
CA LYS A 75 -3.78 8.41 5.40
C LYS A 75 -2.34 7.91 5.41
N PHE A 76 -2.15 6.61 5.26
CA PHE A 76 -0.85 5.96 5.30
C PHE A 76 -0.63 5.04 4.10
N ILE A 77 0.60 4.98 3.61
CA ILE A 77 1.05 3.92 2.70
C ILE A 77 2.02 3.00 3.43
N THR A 78 1.68 1.72 3.50
CA THR A 78 2.51 0.65 4.05
C THR A 78 3.11 -0.17 2.92
N ILE A 79 4.44 -0.28 2.87
CA ILE A 79 5.11 -1.24 1.99
C ILE A 79 5.17 -2.57 2.73
N ALA A 80 4.65 -3.63 2.10
CA ALA A 80 4.60 -4.97 2.70
C ALA A 80 5.12 -6.04 1.74
N VAL A 81 5.55 -7.16 2.33
CA VAL A 81 5.98 -8.36 1.61
C VAL A 81 4.98 -9.48 1.82
N GLY A 82 4.54 -10.10 0.73
CA GLY A 82 3.63 -11.23 0.76
C GLY A 82 2.85 -11.35 -0.54
N ASP A 83 1.67 -11.94 -0.42
CA ASP A 83 0.72 -12.14 -1.51
C ASP A 83 -0.58 -11.42 -1.16
N THR A 84 -1.03 -10.57 -2.08
CA THR A 84 -2.26 -9.77 -1.94
C THR A 84 -3.50 -10.61 -1.64
N ALA A 85 -3.59 -11.86 -2.11
CA ALA A 85 -4.70 -12.75 -1.80
C ALA A 85 -4.78 -13.11 -0.31
N ASN A 86 -3.65 -13.05 0.40
CA ASN A 86 -3.60 -13.32 1.83
C ASN A 86 -3.97 -12.12 2.70
N PHE A 87 -4.29 -10.96 2.10
CA PHE A 87 -4.78 -9.80 2.83
C PHE A 87 -6.07 -10.13 3.61
N LYS A 88 -6.09 -9.77 4.90
CA LYS A 88 -7.16 -10.11 5.85
C LYS A 88 -7.81 -8.83 6.37
N ASP A 89 -8.84 -8.35 5.70
CA ASP A 89 -9.68 -7.26 6.19
C ASP A 89 -11.09 -7.31 5.58
N PRO A 90 -12.14 -7.63 6.36
CA PRO A 90 -13.51 -7.71 5.86
C PRO A 90 -14.05 -6.37 5.37
N PHE A 91 -13.48 -5.25 5.83
CA PHE A 91 -13.82 -3.89 5.40
C PHE A 91 -12.73 -3.29 4.50
N GLY A 92 -11.84 -4.11 3.95
CA GLY A 92 -10.83 -3.68 3.00
C GLY A 92 -11.24 -3.96 1.55
N ALA A 93 -10.34 -3.66 0.61
CA ALA A 93 -10.45 -4.03 -0.80
C ALA A 93 -9.13 -4.62 -1.30
N ILE A 94 -9.21 -5.62 -2.20
CA ILE A 94 -8.04 -6.20 -2.88
C ILE A 94 -8.01 -5.71 -4.32
N VAL A 95 -6.87 -5.20 -4.77
CA VAL A 95 -6.65 -4.87 -6.17
C VAL A 95 -6.05 -6.07 -6.89
N ASN A 96 -6.60 -6.42 -8.04
CA ASN A 96 -6.07 -7.46 -8.93
C ASN A 96 -5.57 -6.82 -10.24
N ALA A 97 -4.34 -7.12 -10.66
CA ALA A 97 -3.82 -6.59 -11.92
C ALA A 97 -4.35 -7.45 -13.08
N CYS A 98 -5.05 -6.83 -14.02
CA CYS A 98 -5.72 -7.55 -15.10
C CYS A 98 -5.47 -6.88 -16.45
N ASN A 99 -5.79 -7.59 -17.52
CA ASN A 99 -5.81 -7.04 -18.87
C ASN A 99 -7.15 -6.34 -19.17
N GLU A 100 -7.26 -5.75 -20.36
CA GLU A 100 -8.45 -4.99 -20.76
C GLU A 100 -9.74 -5.83 -20.89
N GLY A 101 -9.62 -7.15 -21.13
CA GLY A 101 -10.72 -8.09 -21.15
C GLY A 101 -11.25 -8.47 -19.77
N GLY A 102 -10.50 -8.10 -18.71
CA GLY A 102 -10.77 -8.51 -17.34
C GLY A 102 -10.14 -9.84 -16.96
N ASP A 103 -9.32 -10.44 -17.82
CA ASP A 103 -8.59 -11.66 -17.48
C ASP A 103 -7.29 -11.29 -16.74
N CYS A 104 -6.93 -12.08 -15.74
CA CYS A 104 -5.82 -11.80 -14.83
C CYS A 104 -4.90 -13.02 -14.79
N ALA A 105 -4.17 -13.26 -15.88
CA ALA A 105 -3.36 -14.47 -16.08
C ALA A 105 -1.92 -14.30 -15.55
N GLY A 106 -1.66 -14.76 -14.33
CA GLY A 106 -0.32 -15.07 -13.81
C GLY A 106 0.19 -14.23 -12.63
N GLY A 107 1.13 -14.76 -11.84
CA GLY A 107 1.77 -14.04 -10.73
C GLY A 107 0.90 -13.93 -9.47
N MET A 108 0.87 -12.77 -8.81
CA MET A 108 -0.05 -12.54 -7.67
C MET A 108 -1.52 -12.59 -8.11
N ASP A 109 -1.79 -12.35 -9.39
CA ASP A 109 -3.15 -12.34 -9.95
C ASP A 109 -3.74 -13.77 -10.03
N SER A 110 -2.90 -14.80 -10.18
CA SER A 110 -3.37 -16.19 -10.13
C SER A 110 -3.82 -16.55 -8.72
N SER A 111 -3.09 -16.14 -7.69
CA SER A 111 -3.47 -16.39 -6.29
C SER A 111 -4.80 -15.74 -5.93
N ILE A 112 -5.06 -14.50 -6.37
CA ILE A 112 -6.36 -13.85 -6.17
C ILE A 112 -7.48 -14.63 -6.87
N SER A 113 -7.23 -15.14 -8.07
CA SER A 113 -8.21 -15.92 -8.83
C SER A 113 -8.49 -17.28 -8.17
N ASP A 114 -7.45 -17.98 -7.72
CA ASP A 114 -7.55 -19.25 -7.00
C ASP A 114 -8.37 -19.10 -5.70
N HIS A 115 -8.12 -18.02 -4.94
CA HIS A 115 -8.87 -17.75 -3.71
C HIS A 115 -10.28 -17.22 -3.98
N GLY A 116 -10.45 -16.43 -5.05
CA GLY A 116 -11.73 -15.84 -5.45
C GLY A 116 -12.74 -16.85 -6.01
N SER A 117 -12.25 -18.03 -6.45
CA SER A 117 -13.04 -19.11 -7.02
C SER A 117 -13.83 -18.69 -8.26
N ASP A 118 -14.75 -19.53 -8.71
CA ASP A 118 -15.58 -19.30 -9.90
C ASP A 118 -16.44 -18.04 -9.78
N ILE A 119 -16.81 -17.66 -8.54
CA ILE A 119 -17.59 -16.44 -8.25
C ILE A 119 -16.86 -15.19 -8.74
N LEU A 120 -15.53 -15.12 -8.56
CA LEU A 120 -14.75 -13.97 -9.02
C LEU A 120 -14.67 -13.94 -10.55
N GLU A 121 -14.52 -15.11 -11.18
CA GLU A 121 -14.52 -15.23 -12.64
C GLU A 121 -15.87 -14.85 -13.24
N GLU A 122 -16.98 -15.29 -12.65
CA GLU A 122 -18.34 -14.90 -13.05
C GLU A 122 -18.55 -13.38 -12.92
N ALA A 123 -18.10 -12.77 -11.83
CA ALA A 123 -18.17 -11.31 -11.65
C ALA A 123 -17.37 -10.55 -12.71
N ARG A 124 -16.17 -11.02 -13.07
CA ARG A 124 -15.38 -10.46 -14.17
C ARG A 124 -16.07 -10.67 -15.52
N ARG A 125 -16.70 -11.82 -15.74
CA ARG A 125 -17.46 -12.13 -16.95
C ARG A 125 -18.64 -11.19 -17.14
N ALA A 126 -19.36 -10.90 -16.06
CA ALA A 126 -20.54 -10.04 -16.02
C ALA A 126 -20.27 -8.54 -16.22
N LEU A 127 -19.01 -8.09 -16.14
CA LEU A 127 -18.69 -6.68 -16.40
C LEU A 127 -19.10 -6.28 -17.82
N PRO A 128 -19.82 -5.14 -17.98
CA PRO A 128 -20.28 -4.70 -19.29
C PRO A 128 -19.11 -4.29 -20.19
N PRO A 129 -19.19 -4.57 -21.49
CA PRO A 129 -18.27 -4.02 -22.49
C PRO A 129 -18.23 -2.49 -22.41
N VAL A 130 -17.04 -1.91 -22.55
CA VAL A 130 -16.86 -0.46 -22.78
C VAL A 130 -16.36 -0.15 -24.19
N SER A 131 -15.93 -1.17 -24.94
CA SER A 131 -15.63 -1.12 -26.38
C SER A 131 -15.34 -2.51 -26.92
N HIS A 132 -15.35 -2.66 -28.25
CA HIS A 132 -14.88 -3.86 -28.95
C HIS A 132 -13.57 -3.55 -29.67
N LYS A 133 -12.55 -4.42 -29.54
CA LYS A 133 -11.36 -4.33 -30.38
C LYS A 133 -11.66 -4.98 -31.72
N GLN A 134 -11.69 -4.16 -32.78
CA GLN A 134 -11.89 -4.66 -34.13
C GLN A 134 -10.79 -5.69 -34.50
N GLY A 135 -11.19 -6.80 -35.11
CA GLY A 135 -10.28 -7.81 -35.65
C GLY A 135 -9.85 -8.95 -34.72
N LEU A 136 -10.10 -8.89 -33.41
CA LEU A 136 -9.71 -9.96 -32.47
C LEU A 136 -10.87 -10.64 -31.72
N GLY A 137 -12.12 -10.22 -31.95
CA GLY A 137 -13.27 -10.74 -31.19
C GLY A 137 -13.22 -10.46 -29.68
N SER A 138 -12.21 -9.71 -29.21
CA SER A 138 -11.98 -9.43 -27.80
C SER A 138 -12.78 -8.19 -27.36
N THR A 139 -13.49 -8.36 -26.27
CA THR A 139 -14.30 -7.30 -25.65
C THR A 139 -13.47 -6.60 -24.57
N VAL A 140 -13.41 -5.27 -24.62
CA VAL A 140 -12.76 -4.47 -23.58
C VAL A 140 -13.79 -4.18 -22.51
N LYS A 141 -13.53 -4.60 -21.27
CA LYS A 141 -14.36 -4.34 -20.09
C LYS A 141 -13.81 -3.22 -19.21
N CYS A 142 -12.48 -3.09 -19.21
CA CYS A 142 -11.79 -2.00 -18.53
C CYS A 142 -10.64 -1.52 -19.40
N ARG A 143 -10.57 -0.22 -19.71
CA ARG A 143 -9.50 0.34 -20.53
C ARG A 143 -8.19 0.43 -19.73
N THR A 144 -7.06 0.36 -20.42
CA THR A 144 -5.75 0.64 -19.82
C THR A 144 -5.73 1.99 -19.10
N GLY A 145 -5.24 2.00 -17.86
CA GLY A 145 -5.21 3.17 -16.97
C GLY A 145 -6.48 3.35 -16.12
N HIS A 146 -7.43 2.41 -16.20
CA HIS A 146 -8.67 2.41 -15.41
C HIS A 146 -8.78 1.17 -14.52
N ALA A 147 -9.76 1.22 -13.62
CA ALA A 147 -10.13 0.13 -12.73
C ALA A 147 -11.66 -0.03 -12.68
N LYS A 148 -12.13 -1.22 -12.27
CA LYS A 148 -13.55 -1.52 -12.02
C LYS A 148 -13.69 -2.23 -10.68
N LEU A 149 -14.70 -1.87 -9.91
CA LEU A 149 -15.07 -2.54 -8.67
C LEU A 149 -15.91 -3.79 -9.00
N LEU A 150 -15.59 -4.89 -8.33
CA LEU A 150 -16.39 -6.10 -8.24
C LEU A 150 -16.82 -6.24 -6.78
N GLY A 151 -18.13 -6.37 -6.56
CA GLY A 151 -18.72 -6.51 -5.24
C GLY A 151 -19.74 -5.40 -4.89
N PRO A 152 -20.32 -5.45 -3.68
CA PRO A 152 -19.99 -6.38 -2.60
C PRO A 152 -20.42 -7.82 -2.94
N ASN A 153 -19.52 -8.80 -2.78
CA ASN A 153 -19.83 -10.22 -2.92
C ASN A 153 -18.80 -11.09 -2.18
N LYS A 154 -19.20 -12.30 -1.76
CA LYS A 154 -18.29 -13.25 -1.14
C LYS A 154 -17.46 -13.98 -2.20
N PHE A 155 -16.25 -13.48 -2.46
CA PHE A 155 -15.33 -14.07 -3.42
C PHE A 155 -14.52 -15.22 -2.80
N GLY A 156 -15.12 -16.41 -2.76
CA GLY A 156 -14.47 -17.62 -2.27
C GLY A 156 -13.88 -17.45 -0.87
N THR A 157 -12.57 -17.67 -0.74
CA THR A 157 -11.82 -17.58 0.53
C THR A 157 -11.17 -16.21 0.76
N LEU A 158 -11.35 -15.25 -0.15
CA LEU A 158 -10.91 -13.88 0.06
C LEU A 158 -11.61 -13.31 1.30
N SER A 159 -10.84 -12.53 2.06
CA SER A 159 -11.26 -11.99 3.35
C SER A 159 -11.83 -10.58 3.25
N THR A 160 -12.30 -10.19 2.06
CA THR A 160 -12.98 -8.94 1.73
C THR A 160 -14.11 -9.26 0.75
N ASP A 161 -15.13 -8.41 0.73
CA ASP A 161 -16.24 -8.48 -0.24
C ASP A 161 -15.98 -7.62 -1.50
N TYR A 162 -14.84 -6.93 -1.56
CA TYR A 162 -14.49 -6.01 -2.64
C TYR A 162 -13.19 -6.40 -3.33
N VAL A 163 -13.29 -6.67 -4.62
CA VAL A 163 -12.14 -6.85 -5.51
C VAL A 163 -12.16 -5.76 -6.58
N ILE A 164 -11.06 -5.06 -6.77
CA ILE A 164 -10.91 -4.04 -7.80
C ILE A 164 -10.04 -4.62 -8.90
N ILE A 165 -10.58 -4.81 -10.10
CA ILE A 165 -9.73 -5.12 -11.25
C ILE A 165 -9.09 -3.84 -11.76
N ALA A 166 -7.78 -3.86 -11.96
CA ALA A 166 -6.99 -2.70 -12.33
C ALA A 166 -6.15 -3.01 -13.57
N VAL A 167 -6.33 -2.22 -14.63
CA VAL A 167 -5.63 -2.43 -15.91
C VAL A 167 -4.48 -1.45 -16.04
N GLY A 168 -3.27 -1.95 -15.79
CA GLY A 168 -2.03 -1.20 -16.03
C GLY A 168 -1.64 -1.21 -17.51
N PRO A 169 -0.81 -0.26 -17.96
CA PRO A 169 -0.22 -0.30 -19.29
C PRO A 169 0.75 -1.47 -19.47
N ASP A 170 0.79 -2.02 -20.68
CA ASP A 170 1.76 -3.03 -21.10
C ASP A 170 3.02 -2.36 -21.66
N TYR A 171 4.06 -2.25 -20.83
CA TYR A 171 5.32 -1.62 -21.20
C TYR A 171 6.20 -2.46 -22.15
N THR A 172 5.78 -3.65 -22.57
CA THR A 172 6.54 -4.45 -23.57
C THR A 172 6.67 -3.72 -24.90
N ASP A 173 5.71 -2.86 -25.22
CA ASP A 173 5.70 -2.03 -26.43
C ASP A 173 6.53 -0.73 -26.33
N VAL A 174 7.11 -0.44 -25.16
CA VAL A 174 7.92 0.77 -24.96
C VAL A 174 9.37 0.51 -25.34
N THR A 175 9.79 1.14 -26.44
CA THR A 175 11.14 1.05 -26.99
C THR A 175 11.84 2.41 -26.96
N LYS A 176 13.16 2.43 -27.14
CA LYS A 176 13.95 3.67 -27.24
C LYS A 176 13.49 4.58 -28.39
N GLN A 177 12.86 4.00 -29.41
CA GLN A 177 12.36 4.73 -30.57
C GLN A 177 10.99 5.38 -30.31
N ASN A 178 10.36 5.12 -29.17
CA ASN A 178 9.03 5.65 -28.84
C ASN A 178 8.94 6.09 -27.37
N GLU A 179 9.88 6.93 -26.95
CA GLU A 179 9.93 7.47 -25.59
C GLU A 179 8.70 8.31 -25.23
N SER A 180 8.01 8.90 -26.20
CA SER A 180 6.76 9.63 -25.95
C SER A 180 5.65 8.73 -25.38
N LYS A 181 5.64 7.42 -25.71
CA LYS A 181 4.74 6.44 -25.08
C LYS A 181 5.03 6.21 -23.60
N GLN A 182 6.28 6.35 -23.16
CA GLN A 182 6.67 6.16 -21.75
C GLN A 182 5.87 7.11 -20.86
N ALA A 183 5.83 8.40 -21.20
CA ALA A 183 5.13 9.41 -20.41
C ALA A 183 3.61 9.17 -20.38
N GLU A 184 3.03 8.72 -21.49
CA GLU A 184 1.63 8.31 -21.54
C GLU A 184 1.35 7.11 -20.63
N TYR A 185 2.20 6.09 -20.68
CA TYR A 185 2.02 4.87 -19.90
C TYR A 185 2.20 5.17 -18.41
N ASP A 186 3.19 5.97 -18.04
CA ASP A 186 3.37 6.43 -16.66
C ASP A 186 2.15 7.21 -16.16
N ARG A 187 1.55 8.06 -17.01
CA ARG A 187 0.29 8.74 -16.69
C ARG A 187 -0.85 7.74 -16.47
N LYS A 188 -1.00 6.74 -17.34
CA LYS A 188 -2.01 5.68 -17.21
C LYS A 188 -1.79 4.83 -15.94
N LEU A 189 -0.54 4.49 -15.63
CA LEU A 189 -0.19 3.75 -14.43
C LEU A 189 -0.53 4.54 -13.16
N ARG A 190 -0.17 5.82 -13.08
CA ARG A 190 -0.59 6.70 -11.97
C ARG A 190 -2.11 6.79 -11.85
N HIS A 191 -2.80 6.88 -12.99
CA HIS A 191 -4.25 6.98 -13.05
C HIS A 191 -4.91 5.73 -12.45
N VAL A 192 -4.47 4.52 -12.80
CA VAL A 192 -5.12 3.30 -12.30
C VAL A 192 -4.99 3.15 -10.77
N TYR A 193 -3.85 3.50 -10.18
CA TYR A 193 -3.71 3.55 -8.72
C TYR A 193 -4.67 4.57 -8.10
N THR A 194 -4.72 5.78 -8.65
CA THR A 194 -5.63 6.85 -8.19
C THR A 194 -7.08 6.39 -8.23
N LYS A 195 -7.53 5.80 -9.34
CA LYS A 195 -8.90 5.34 -9.52
C LYS A 195 -9.25 4.16 -8.62
N SER A 196 -8.31 3.26 -8.37
CA SER A 196 -8.52 2.15 -7.45
C SER A 196 -8.76 2.65 -6.02
N CYS A 197 -8.00 3.64 -5.55
CA CYS A 197 -8.27 4.26 -4.24
C CYS A 197 -9.64 4.95 -4.19
N ILE A 198 -10.04 5.64 -5.26
CA ILE A 198 -11.38 6.26 -5.36
C ILE A 198 -12.47 5.19 -5.23
N LEU A 199 -12.39 4.12 -6.02
CA LEU A 199 -13.38 3.03 -6.00
C LEU A 199 -13.47 2.35 -4.63
N ALA A 200 -12.34 2.11 -3.97
CA ALA A 200 -12.33 1.54 -2.62
C ALA A 200 -12.99 2.48 -1.60
N ALA A 201 -12.68 3.78 -1.65
CA ALA A 201 -13.28 4.76 -0.75
C ALA A 201 -14.80 4.90 -0.99
N GLU A 202 -15.24 4.92 -2.26
CA GLU A 202 -16.66 4.94 -2.66
C GLU A 202 -17.40 3.67 -2.20
N ALA A 203 -16.73 2.53 -2.18
CA ALA A 203 -17.26 1.27 -1.64
C ALA A 203 -17.28 1.22 -0.10
N GLY A 204 -16.77 2.26 0.58
CA GLY A 204 -16.67 2.31 2.05
C GLY A 204 -15.53 1.47 2.63
N ALA A 205 -14.54 1.07 1.83
CA ALA A 205 -13.40 0.32 2.33
C ALA A 205 -12.48 1.22 3.18
N THR A 206 -12.03 0.70 4.32
CA THR A 206 -11.08 1.38 5.22
C THR A 206 -9.64 1.14 4.85
N LYS A 207 -9.38 0.03 4.14
CA LYS A 207 -8.06 -0.40 3.70
C LYS A 207 -8.09 -0.87 2.26
N ILE A 208 -6.97 -0.74 1.56
CA ILE A 208 -6.79 -1.29 0.22
C ILE A 208 -5.42 -1.92 0.10
N VAL A 209 -5.33 -3.09 -0.52
CA VAL A 209 -4.05 -3.72 -0.86
C VAL A 209 -3.83 -3.72 -2.37
N PHE A 210 -2.66 -3.26 -2.79
CA PHE A 210 -2.20 -3.22 -4.17
C PHE A 210 -1.09 -4.24 -4.41
N PRO A 211 -1.11 -4.95 -5.55
CA PRO A 211 0.09 -5.52 -6.13
C PRO A 211 0.88 -4.42 -6.85
N GLN A 212 2.10 -4.74 -7.31
CA GLN A 212 2.82 -3.89 -8.26
C GLN A 212 2.20 -4.05 -9.66
N ILE A 213 1.19 -3.23 -9.97
CA ILE A 213 0.54 -3.18 -11.29
C ILE A 213 1.59 -2.93 -12.38
N SER A 214 1.49 -3.67 -13.48
CA SER A 214 2.48 -3.72 -14.56
C SER A 214 3.87 -4.23 -14.13
N GLY A 215 4.01 -4.86 -12.95
CA GLY A 215 5.27 -5.42 -12.46
C GLY A 215 5.61 -6.84 -12.97
N GLY A 216 4.62 -7.53 -13.55
CA GLY A 216 4.74 -8.88 -14.10
C GLY A 216 4.89 -8.89 -15.62
N LEU A 217 3.97 -9.55 -16.32
CA LEU A 217 4.00 -9.70 -17.80
C LEU A 217 4.08 -8.35 -18.53
N TYR A 218 3.37 -7.34 -18.03
CA TYR A 218 3.30 -5.98 -18.59
C TYR A 218 4.50 -5.08 -18.25
N ARG A 219 5.55 -5.62 -17.63
CA ARG A 219 6.70 -4.84 -17.16
C ARG A 219 7.58 -4.30 -18.28
N GLY A 220 7.70 -5.03 -19.39
CA GLY A 220 8.71 -4.73 -20.41
C GLY A 220 10.10 -4.51 -19.80
N ASN A 221 10.77 -3.44 -20.23
CA ASN A 221 12.10 -3.05 -19.74
C ASN A 221 12.09 -2.18 -18.46
N GLN A 222 10.93 -1.99 -17.83
CA GLN A 222 10.81 -1.09 -16.68
C GLN A 222 11.50 -1.67 -15.44
N LYS A 223 12.16 -0.81 -14.69
CA LYS A 223 12.76 -1.16 -13.38
C LYS A 223 11.69 -1.12 -12.29
N ASP A 224 11.81 -1.98 -11.27
CA ASP A 224 10.88 -1.99 -10.13
C ASP A 224 10.75 -0.61 -9.50
N LYS A 225 11.88 0.11 -9.34
CA LYS A 225 11.91 1.47 -8.81
C LYS A 225 11.05 2.45 -9.63
N HIS A 226 11.07 2.34 -10.96
CA HIS A 226 10.29 3.22 -11.83
C HIS A 226 8.79 2.99 -11.67
N LEU A 227 8.36 1.73 -11.74
CA LEU A 227 6.94 1.37 -11.56
C LEU A 227 6.43 1.74 -10.16
N ALA A 228 7.25 1.49 -9.13
CA ALA A 228 6.96 1.88 -7.76
C ALA A 228 6.82 3.38 -7.58
N ARG A 229 7.67 4.18 -8.24
CA ARG A 229 7.55 5.65 -8.24
C ARG A 229 6.20 6.08 -8.79
N GLN A 230 5.75 5.50 -9.91
CA GLN A 230 4.42 5.80 -10.45
C GLN A 230 3.28 5.37 -9.51
N ALA A 231 3.41 4.25 -8.82
CA ALA A 231 2.45 3.82 -7.81
C ALA A 231 2.32 4.84 -6.67
N ILE A 232 3.45 5.23 -6.07
CA ILE A 232 3.54 6.21 -4.97
C ILE A 232 2.98 7.57 -5.40
N LEU A 233 3.33 8.04 -6.61
CA LEU A 233 2.80 9.29 -7.15
C LEU A 233 1.29 9.24 -7.37
N GLY A 234 0.76 8.13 -7.91
CA GLY A 234 -0.69 7.95 -8.10
C GLY A 234 -1.45 7.92 -6.77
N ILE A 235 -0.99 7.12 -5.81
CA ILE A 235 -1.58 7.03 -4.46
C ILE A 235 -1.49 8.39 -3.76
N GLY A 236 -0.34 9.07 -3.82
CA GLY A 236 -0.15 10.39 -3.24
C GLY A 236 -1.04 11.47 -3.86
N ALA A 237 -1.27 11.40 -5.18
CA ALA A 237 -2.18 12.32 -5.87
C ALA A 237 -3.64 12.11 -5.47
N TRP A 238 -4.06 10.89 -5.16
CA TRP A 238 -5.36 10.64 -4.54
C TRP A 238 -5.42 11.18 -3.11
N ALA A 239 -4.40 10.90 -2.30
CA ALA A 239 -4.38 11.27 -0.89
C ALA A 239 -4.46 12.79 -0.67
N GLY A 240 -3.81 13.59 -1.51
CA GLY A 240 -3.79 15.06 -1.42
C GLY A 240 -5.07 15.77 -1.89
N LYS A 241 -6.11 15.05 -2.35
CA LYS A 241 -7.39 15.67 -2.72
C LYS A 241 -8.20 15.99 -1.47
N LYS A 242 -8.48 17.29 -1.25
CA LYS A 242 -9.31 17.78 -0.13
C LYS A 242 -10.76 17.27 -0.19
N GLU A 243 -11.26 17.02 -1.40
CA GLU A 243 -12.62 16.52 -1.64
C GLU A 243 -12.66 14.99 -1.83
N ALA A 244 -11.66 14.25 -1.35
CA ALA A 244 -11.67 12.79 -1.47
C ALA A 244 -12.94 12.24 -0.81
N VAL A 245 -13.89 11.88 -1.68
CA VAL A 245 -15.22 11.37 -1.39
C VAL A 245 -15.07 10.20 -0.43
N SER A 246 -15.56 10.36 0.80
CA SER A 246 -15.44 9.42 1.92
C SER A 246 -14.05 9.36 2.56
N ALA A 247 -13.91 10.02 3.73
CA ALA A 247 -12.74 10.01 4.61
C ALA A 247 -12.43 8.63 5.25
N VAL A 248 -12.95 7.54 4.68
CA VAL A 248 -12.93 6.20 5.28
C VAL A 248 -11.65 5.43 4.92
N LEU A 249 -11.10 5.62 3.72
CA LEU A 249 -9.89 4.91 3.30
C LEU A 249 -8.64 5.51 3.96
N GLU A 250 -8.11 4.82 4.97
CA GLU A 250 -6.99 5.27 5.80
C GLU A 250 -5.68 4.56 5.42
N ASP A 251 -5.73 3.24 5.23
CA ASP A 251 -4.53 2.41 5.10
C ASP A 251 -4.40 1.82 3.69
N ILE A 252 -3.36 2.24 2.98
CA ILE A 252 -3.00 1.75 1.66
C ILE A 252 -1.80 0.81 1.81
N ILE A 253 -1.93 -0.44 1.37
CA ILE A 253 -0.85 -1.42 1.47
C ILE A 253 -0.32 -1.69 0.07
N PHE A 254 0.95 -1.38 -0.17
CA PHE A 254 1.65 -1.74 -1.40
C PHE A 254 2.44 -3.03 -1.18
N CYS A 255 1.90 -4.13 -1.69
CA CYS A 255 2.39 -5.49 -1.45
C CYS A 255 3.24 -5.97 -2.62
N VAL A 256 4.40 -6.56 -2.29
CA VAL A 256 5.27 -7.24 -3.26
C VAL A 256 5.73 -8.60 -2.74
N ASN A 257 6.09 -9.49 -3.66
CA ASN A 257 6.40 -10.89 -3.31
C ASN A 257 7.77 -11.11 -2.65
N SER A 258 8.66 -10.11 -2.60
CA SER A 258 10.00 -10.29 -2.06
C SER A 258 10.51 -9.10 -1.24
N LYS A 259 11.29 -9.41 -0.20
CA LYS A 259 11.99 -8.40 0.61
C LYS A 259 12.96 -7.57 -0.23
N ALA A 260 13.58 -8.16 -1.25
CA ALA A 260 14.51 -7.44 -2.14
C ALA A 260 13.79 -6.37 -2.96
N THR A 261 12.62 -6.69 -3.53
CA THR A 261 11.78 -5.71 -4.22
C THR A 261 11.28 -4.65 -3.25
N ALA A 262 10.79 -5.06 -2.06
CA ALA A 262 10.32 -4.11 -1.05
C ALA A 262 11.40 -3.09 -0.64
N LYS A 263 12.65 -3.52 -0.46
CA LYS A 263 13.79 -2.61 -0.18
C LYS A 263 14.02 -1.58 -1.30
N LYS A 264 13.88 -1.98 -2.56
CA LYS A 264 14.01 -1.05 -3.70
C LYS A 264 12.89 -0.01 -3.68
N ILE A 265 11.67 -0.42 -3.34
CA ILE A 265 10.49 0.43 -3.26
C ILE A 265 10.61 1.39 -2.07
N ILE A 266 11.08 0.91 -0.92
CA ILE A 266 11.37 1.72 0.27
C ILE A 266 12.32 2.85 -0.09
N ALA A 267 13.42 2.56 -0.79
CA ALA A 267 14.33 3.61 -1.24
C ALA A 267 13.65 4.67 -2.13
N VAL A 268 12.70 4.27 -2.99
CA VAL A 268 11.91 5.24 -3.77
C VAL A 268 10.98 6.06 -2.89
N ALA A 269 10.31 5.42 -1.93
CA ALA A 269 9.44 6.12 -1.00
C ALA A 269 10.23 7.13 -0.16
N ASP A 270 11.39 6.74 0.39
CA ASP A 270 12.28 7.62 1.13
C ASP A 270 12.63 8.87 0.29
N GLU A 271 13.07 8.69 -0.96
CA GLU A 271 13.36 9.78 -1.89
C GLU A 271 12.16 10.73 -2.11
N GLU A 272 10.96 10.17 -2.35
CA GLU A 272 9.75 10.94 -2.66
C GLU A 272 9.19 11.68 -1.42
N PHE A 273 9.22 11.06 -0.24
CA PHE A 273 8.70 11.66 0.99
C PHE A 273 9.69 12.66 1.61
N GLU A 274 10.99 12.44 1.52
CA GLU A 274 11.99 13.44 1.91
C GLU A 274 11.90 14.72 1.06
N THR A 275 11.67 14.57 -0.25
CA THR A 275 11.52 15.72 -1.17
C THR A 275 10.30 16.56 -0.81
N LYS A 276 9.19 15.92 -0.41
CA LYS A 276 7.99 16.63 0.08
C LYS A 276 8.25 17.38 1.39
N LEU A 277 9.00 16.80 2.33
CA LEU A 277 9.39 17.48 3.57
C LEU A 277 10.27 18.71 3.31
N LYS A 278 11.22 18.61 2.36
CA LYS A 278 12.10 19.74 2.02
C LYS A 278 11.34 20.88 1.34
N SER A 279 10.39 20.56 0.45
CA SER A 279 9.59 21.57 -0.24
C SER A 279 8.56 22.26 0.66
N SER A 280 8.06 21.61 1.72
CA SER A 280 7.18 22.26 2.70
C SER A 280 7.92 23.21 3.65
N VAL A 281 9.21 22.95 3.94
CA VAL A 281 10.04 23.82 4.79
C VAL A 281 10.54 25.06 4.03
N ALA A 282 10.84 24.94 2.74
CA ALA A 282 11.33 26.06 1.91
C ALA A 282 10.24 27.06 1.48
N GLY A 283 8.96 26.74 1.72
CA GLY A 283 7.80 27.55 1.34
C GLY A 283 7.17 28.38 2.45
N ASN A 284 7.80 28.44 3.64
CA ASN A 284 7.37 29.23 4.80
C ASN A 284 8.32 30.38 5.10
#